data_AF-A0A9P7GID0-F1
#
_entry.id   AF-A0A9P7GID0-F1
#
_cell.length_a   1.000
_cell.length_b   1.000
_cell.length_c   1.000
_cell.angle_alpha   90.00
_cell.angle_beta   90.00
_cell.angle_gamma   90.00
#
_symmetry.space_group_name_H-M   'P 1'
#
loop_
_entity.id
_entity.type
_entity.pdbx_description
1 polymer ?
#
loop_
_entity_poly.entity_id
_entity_poly.type
_entity_poly.pdbx_seq_one_letter_code
_entity_poly.pdbx_strand_id
1 'polypeptide(L)'
;NPVSPKTPFSDRKVCIEEVPDIDDPHSKNRFVHPYPRPVATPLQQGNTQFGQWKEAQEASGESAWAPFENQEEWDLAQWLIKTVGQTSIDEYLKLPIVSCDKVNK
;
A
#
# COMPACT_ATOMS: atom_id res chain seq x y z
N ASN A 1 53.73 -11.87 40.37
CA ASN A 1 52.76 -10.75 40.48
C ASN A 1 53.40 -9.53 39.83
N PRO A 2 52.75 -8.75 38.95
CA PRO A 2 51.31 -8.53 38.87
C PRO A 2 50.61 -9.07 37.61
N VAL A 3 49.34 -9.40 37.80
CA VAL A 3 48.26 -9.61 36.82
C VAL A 3 47.60 -8.27 36.52
N SER A 4 47.23 -8.00 35.25
CA SER A 4 46.06 -7.19 34.82
C SER A 4 45.99 -7.09 33.28
N PRO A 5 44.82 -6.86 32.65
CA PRO A 5 43.62 -7.71 32.64
C PRO A 5 43.13 -8.00 31.19
N LYS A 6 42.20 -8.96 31.07
CA LYS A 6 41.55 -9.40 29.82
C LYS A 6 40.78 -8.27 29.11
N THR A 7 40.71 -8.30 27.77
CA THR A 7 39.40 -8.24 27.09
C THR A 7 39.31 -9.32 25.99
N PRO A 8 38.26 -10.17 26.01
CA PRO A 8 38.05 -11.24 25.05
C PRO A 8 36.99 -10.83 24.04
N PHE A 9 37.37 -10.07 23.02
CA PHE A 9 36.52 -9.97 21.83
C PHE A 9 37.45 -10.10 20.63
N SER A 10 37.77 -11.36 20.32
CA SER A 10 38.18 -11.72 18.97
C SER A 10 37.15 -11.09 18.05
N ASP A 11 37.62 -10.16 17.23
CA ASP A 11 36.91 -9.62 16.08
C ASP A 11 36.46 -10.80 15.23
N ARG A 12 35.28 -11.34 15.58
CA ARG A 12 34.52 -12.26 14.75
C ARG A 12 33.99 -11.44 13.60
N LYS A 13 34.87 -11.11 12.66
CA LYS A 13 34.46 -10.63 11.36
C LYS A 13 33.80 -11.82 10.68
N VAL A 14 32.48 -11.80 10.66
CA VAL A 14 31.67 -12.70 9.84
C VAL A 14 32.03 -12.36 8.39
N CYS A 15 32.77 -13.25 7.73
CA CYS A 15 32.93 -13.22 6.28
C CYS A 15 31.72 -13.95 5.69
N ILE A 16 30.82 -13.20 5.07
CA ILE A 16 29.73 -13.75 4.28
C ILE A 16 30.33 -14.02 2.89
N GLU A 17 30.44 -15.29 2.50
CA GLU A 17 30.64 -15.63 1.09
C GLU A 17 29.32 -15.40 0.36
N GLU A 18 29.34 -14.59 -0.71
CA GLU A 18 28.23 -14.57 -1.66
C GLU A 18 28.16 -15.96 -2.32
N VAL A 19 27.22 -16.77 -1.85
CA VAL A 19 26.78 -17.96 -2.58
C VAL A 19 25.93 -17.45 -3.75
N PRO A 20 26.27 -17.78 -5.01
CA PRO A 20 25.42 -17.47 -6.13
C PRO A 20 24.05 -18.10 -5.89
N ASP A 21 22.99 -17.29 -5.92
CA ASP A 21 21.64 -17.84 -5.94
C ASP A 21 21.54 -18.80 -7.12
N ILE A 22 21.01 -19.99 -6.87
CA ILE A 22 20.77 -21.05 -7.87
C ILE A 22 19.89 -20.56 -9.04
N ASP A 23 19.26 -19.40 -8.90
CA ASP A 23 18.53 -18.69 -9.94
C ASP A 23 19.43 -17.72 -10.72
N ASP A 24 20.27 -18.32 -11.55
CA ASP A 24 20.98 -17.71 -12.68
C ASP A 24 20.11 -16.66 -13.42
N PRO A 25 20.64 -15.42 -13.64
CA PRO A 25 19.94 -14.34 -14.31
C PRO A 25 19.51 -14.59 -15.78
N HIS A 26 19.83 -15.75 -16.38
CA HIS A 26 19.42 -16.11 -17.74
C HIS A 26 18.06 -16.83 -17.87
N SER A 27 17.24 -16.91 -16.82
CA SER A 27 15.98 -17.67 -16.90
C SER A 27 14.76 -17.00 -16.30
N LYS A 28 14.59 -15.69 -16.54
CA LYS A 28 13.32 -14.98 -16.27
C LYS A 28 12.10 -15.58 -17.00
N ASN A 29 12.32 -16.45 -17.99
CA ASN A 29 11.28 -17.10 -18.78
C ASN A 29 11.20 -18.63 -18.59
N ARG A 30 12.01 -19.25 -17.71
CA ARG A 30 12.03 -20.73 -17.57
C ARG A 30 10.70 -21.31 -17.12
N PHE A 31 9.94 -20.53 -16.35
CA PHE A 31 8.66 -20.94 -15.77
C PHE A 31 7.44 -20.30 -16.45
N VAL A 32 7.64 -19.55 -17.54
CA VAL A 32 6.54 -18.92 -18.28
C VAL A 32 6.19 -19.79 -19.49
N HIS A 33 5.07 -20.50 -19.42
CA HIS A 33 4.54 -21.25 -20.54
C HIS A 33 3.24 -20.62 -21.05
N PRO A 34 3.09 -20.41 -22.37
CA PRO A 34 1.82 -19.95 -22.93
C PRO A 34 0.75 -21.01 -22.72
N TYR A 35 -0.41 -20.60 -22.22
CA TYR A 35 -1.54 -21.50 -22.06
C TYR A 35 -2.16 -21.79 -23.45
N PRO A 36 -2.34 -23.07 -23.83
CA PRO A 36 -2.64 -23.44 -25.22
C PRO A 36 -4.08 -23.15 -25.66
N ARG A 37 -4.93 -22.65 -24.77
CA ARG A 37 -6.36 -22.43 -25.02
C ARG A 37 -6.77 -21.03 -24.59
N PRO A 38 -7.92 -20.52 -25.09
CA PRO A 38 -8.54 -19.37 -24.47
C PRO A 38 -8.73 -19.62 -22.97
N VAL A 39 -8.19 -18.73 -22.14
CA VAL A 39 -8.23 -18.86 -20.66
C VAL A 39 -9.65 -18.65 -20.14
N ALA A 40 -10.44 -17.83 -20.82
CA ALA A 40 -11.86 -17.64 -20.55
C ALA A 40 -12.58 -17.07 -21.78
N THR A 41 -13.88 -17.35 -21.86
CA THR A 41 -14.82 -16.64 -22.73
C THR A 41 -15.77 -15.85 -21.83
N PRO A 42 -15.94 -14.54 -22.01
CA PRO A 42 -16.89 -13.78 -21.21
C PRO A 42 -18.30 -14.32 -21.46
N LEU A 43 -18.98 -14.77 -20.40
CA LEU A 43 -20.31 -15.35 -20.49
C LEU A 43 -21.37 -14.28 -20.78
N GLN A 44 -21.27 -13.14 -20.10
CA GLN A 44 -22.16 -11.99 -20.25
C GLN A 44 -21.52 -10.74 -19.63
N GLN A 45 -21.98 -9.56 -20.06
CA GLN A 45 -21.69 -8.31 -19.38
C GLN A 45 -22.75 -8.08 -18.30
N GLY A 46 -22.33 -8.01 -17.03
CA GLY A 46 -23.20 -7.74 -15.89
C GLY A 46 -22.89 -6.39 -15.27
N ASN A 47 -23.88 -5.78 -14.59
CA ASN A 47 -23.60 -4.60 -13.79
C ASN A 47 -22.77 -5.01 -12.57
N THR A 48 -21.62 -4.37 -12.40
CA THR A 48 -20.74 -4.65 -11.26
C THR A 48 -21.29 -3.97 -10.00
N GLN A 49 -20.87 -4.41 -8.82
CA GLN A 49 -21.21 -3.71 -7.59
C GLN A 49 -20.76 -2.23 -7.64
N PHE A 50 -19.61 -1.96 -8.27
CA PHE A 50 -19.12 -0.60 -8.49
C PHE A 50 -20.03 0.22 -9.41
N GLY A 51 -20.59 -0.40 -10.45
CA GLY A 51 -21.56 0.27 -11.33
C GLY A 51 -22.85 0.61 -10.58
N GLN A 52 -23.35 -0.32 -9.77
CA GLN A 52 -24.51 -0.09 -8.90
C GLN A 52 -24.26 1.03 -7.88
N TRP A 53 -23.07 1.07 -7.27
CA TRP A 53 -22.72 2.16 -6.34
C TRP A 53 -22.59 3.50 -7.04
N LYS A 54 -22.01 3.55 -8.24
CA LYS A 54 -21.93 4.78 -9.03
C LYS A 54 -23.31 5.30 -9.40
N GLU A 55 -24.20 4.42 -9.86
CA GLU A 55 -25.59 4.77 -10.16
C GLU A 55 -26.33 5.28 -8.92
N ALA A 56 -26.13 4.66 -7.76
CA ALA A 56 -26.71 5.11 -6.49
C ALA A 56 -26.19 6.49 -6.06
N GLN A 57 -24.89 6.74 -6.21
CA GLN A 57 -24.23 8.01 -5.90
C GLN A 57 -24.69 9.14 -6.83
N GLU A 58 -24.83 8.84 -8.13
CA GLU A 58 -25.39 9.78 -9.10
C GLU A 58 -26.87 10.07 -8.81
N ALA A 59 -27.65 9.04 -8.45
CA ALA A 59 -29.06 9.18 -8.10
C ALA A 59 -29.29 9.96 -6.81
N SER A 60 -28.38 9.87 -5.82
CA SER A 60 -28.43 10.68 -4.61
C SER A 60 -27.91 12.11 -4.81
N GLY A 61 -27.35 12.42 -5.99
CA GLY A 61 -26.75 13.72 -6.28
C GLY A 61 -25.47 13.98 -5.48
N GLU A 62 -24.84 12.92 -4.98
CA GLU A 62 -23.58 13.02 -4.25
C GLU A 62 -22.43 13.36 -5.21
N SER A 63 -21.50 14.18 -4.71
CA SER A 63 -20.25 14.45 -5.43
C SER A 63 -19.52 13.14 -5.71
N ALA A 64 -18.82 13.03 -6.85
CA ALA A 64 -17.96 11.89 -7.15
C ALA A 64 -16.88 11.65 -6.06
N TRP A 65 -16.57 12.70 -5.30
CA TRP A 65 -15.59 12.69 -4.21
C TRP A 65 -16.22 12.46 -2.84
N ALA A 66 -17.54 12.33 -2.73
CA ALA A 66 -18.23 12.05 -1.48
C ALA A 66 -17.60 10.81 -0.81
N PRO A 67 -17.37 10.84 0.51
CA PRO A 67 -17.86 11.82 1.50
C PRO A 67 -17.04 13.12 1.62
N PHE A 68 -15.96 13.29 0.84
CA PHE A 68 -15.14 14.51 0.84
C PHE A 68 -15.84 15.65 0.08
N GLU A 69 -15.53 16.89 0.43
CA GLU A 69 -16.15 18.05 -0.20
C GLU A 69 -15.73 18.17 -1.68
N ASN A 70 -14.46 17.88 -1.96
CA ASN A 70 -13.86 18.10 -3.27
C ASN A 70 -12.69 17.13 -3.52
N GLN A 71 -12.14 17.25 -4.73
CA GLN A 71 -11.01 16.44 -5.17
C GLN A 71 -9.74 16.70 -4.33
N GLU A 72 -9.50 17.94 -3.91
CA GLU A 72 -8.29 18.31 -3.16
C GLU A 72 -8.27 17.64 -1.78
N GLU A 73 -9.40 17.60 -1.08
CA GLU A 73 -9.54 16.87 0.18
C GLU A 73 -9.33 15.36 0.00
N TRP A 74 -9.85 14.79 -1.09
CA TRP A 74 -9.65 13.39 -1.41
C TRP A 74 -8.18 13.08 -1.72
N ASP A 75 -7.50 13.95 -2.48
CA ASP A 75 -6.08 13.83 -2.81
C ASP A 75 -5.21 13.90 -1.54
N LEU A 76 -5.56 14.76 -0.60
CA LEU A 76 -4.91 14.83 0.71
C LEU A 76 -5.07 13.52 1.50
N ALA A 77 -6.29 12.97 1.57
CA ALA A 77 -6.53 11.70 2.24
C ALA A 77 -5.71 10.56 1.61
N GLN A 78 -5.62 10.52 0.28
CA GLN A 78 -4.77 9.56 -0.41
C GLN A 78 -3.30 9.74 -0.07
N TRP A 79 -2.81 10.99 -0.06
CA TRP A 79 -1.42 11.29 0.24
C TRP A 79 -1.07 10.88 1.67
N LEU A 80 -1.95 11.15 2.64
CA LEU A 80 -1.79 10.73 4.03
C LEU A 80 -1.64 9.21 4.14
N ILE A 81 -2.54 8.44 3.55
CA ILE A 81 -2.50 6.96 3.60
C ILE A 81 -1.22 6.41 2.96
N LYS A 82 -0.73 7.04 1.89
CA LYS A 82 0.47 6.59 1.17
C LYS A 82 1.78 6.94 1.86
N THR A 83 1.83 8.04 2.60
CA THR A 83 3.10 8.63 3.06
C THR A 83 3.25 8.70 4.57
N VAL A 84 2.14 8.76 5.31
CA VAL A 84 2.14 8.99 6.75
C VAL A 84 1.79 7.70 7.50
N GLY A 85 2.46 7.46 8.63
CA GLY A 85 2.15 6.33 9.51
C GLY A 85 0.81 6.51 10.22
N GLN A 86 0.13 5.41 10.54
CA GLN A 86 -1.22 5.40 11.11
C GLN A 86 -1.38 6.32 12.34
N THR A 87 -0.38 6.36 13.22
CA THR A 87 -0.41 7.19 14.44
C THR A 87 -0.44 8.69 14.12
N SER A 88 0.36 9.13 13.15
CA SER A 88 0.42 10.53 12.74
C SER A 88 -0.81 10.94 11.92
N ILE A 89 -1.41 10.00 11.16
CA ILE A 89 -2.73 10.23 10.55
C ILE A 89 -3.78 10.43 11.64
N ASP A 90 -3.82 9.60 12.68
CA ASP A 90 -4.79 9.73 13.77
C ASP A 90 -4.62 11.06 14.54
N GLU A 91 -3.38 11.50 14.77
CA GLU A 91 -3.10 12.83 15.33
C GLU A 91 -3.54 13.97 14.41
N TYR A 92 -3.28 13.85 13.10
CA TYR A 92 -3.74 14.82 12.11
C TYR A 92 -5.27 14.93 12.07
N LEU A 93 -5.98 13.81 12.11
CA LEU A 93 -7.45 13.77 12.09
C LEU A 93 -8.09 14.37 13.36
N LYS A 94 -7.35 14.46 14.47
CA LYS A 94 -7.78 15.15 15.71
C LYS A 94 -7.59 16.67 15.64
N LEU A 95 -6.91 17.19 14.63
CA LEU A 95 -6.69 18.62 14.51
C LEU A 95 -8.00 19.34 14.14
N PRO A 96 -8.26 20.53 14.72
CA PRO A 96 -9.46 21.33 14.42
C PRO A 96 -9.64 21.68 12.93
N ILE A 97 -8.54 21.71 12.17
CA ILE A 97 -8.58 21.96 10.71
C ILE A 97 -9.35 20.87 9.96
N VAL A 98 -9.29 19.62 10.42
CA VAL A 98 -10.03 18.49 9.85
C VAL A 98 -11.40 18.35 10.52
N SER A 99 -11.46 18.67 11.82
CA SER A 99 -12.69 18.65 12.61
C SER A 99 -13.56 19.89 12.41
N CYS A 100 -13.50 20.53 11.23
CA CYS A 100 -14.45 21.54 10.77
C CYS A 100 -15.84 21.19 11.31
N ASP A 101 -16.33 22.00 12.25
CA ASP A 101 -17.57 21.76 12.94
C ASP A 101 -18.68 21.53 11.92
N LYS A 102 -19.15 20.27 11.81
CA LYS A 102 -20.44 19.96 11.17
C LYS A 102 -21.59 20.41 12.07
N VAL A 103 -21.51 21.64 12.56
CA VAL A 103 -22.60 22.36 13.21
C VAL A 103 -23.27 23.22 12.13
N ASN A 104 -24.40 22.72 11.64
CA ASN A 104 -25.40 23.38 10.78
C ASN A 104 -25.09 23.48 9.27
N LYS A 105 -25.73 22.59 8.50
CA LYS A 105 -26.72 22.97 7.47
C LYS A 105 -27.67 21.82 7.18
#